data_AF-A0A2N2HFS5-F1
#
_entry.id   AF-A0A2N2HFS5-F1
#
_cell.length_a   1.000
_cell.length_b   1.000
_cell.length_c   1.000
_cell.angle_alpha   90.00
_cell.angle_beta   90.00
_cell.angle_gamma   90.00
#
_symmetry.space_group_name_H-M   'P 1'
#
loop_
_entity.id
_entity.type
_entity.pdbx_description
1 polymer ?
#
loop_
_entity_poly.entity_id
_entity_poly.type
_entity_poly.pdbx_seq_one_letter_code
_entity_poly.pdbx_strand_id
1 'polypeptide(L)'
;MGAGISVGFYDDSELVCETETTQALQPGECETVSCTWDTPPTTAATATDITVVANNDNSLTECKDGNNEGTISGVFCDKLR
;
A
#
# COMPACT_ATOMS: atom_id res chain seq x y z
N MET A 1 9.18 11.04 7.99
CA MET A 1 7.80 11.34 7.55
C MET A 1 6.96 11.66 8.79
N GLY A 2 5.92 12.49 8.66
CA GLY A 2 5.00 12.78 9.77
C GLY A 2 4.09 11.59 10.09
N ALA A 3 3.22 11.74 11.09
CA ALA A 3 2.04 10.87 11.24
C ALA A 3 0.92 11.37 10.31
N GLY A 4 -0.08 10.53 10.03
CA GLY A 4 -1.20 10.87 9.15
C GLY A 4 -0.83 10.97 7.67
N ILE A 5 0.26 10.34 7.23
CA ILE A 5 0.65 10.31 5.82
C ILE A 5 -0.11 9.20 5.12
N SER A 6 -0.77 9.57 4.03
CA SER A 6 -1.56 8.70 3.18
C SER A 6 -0.72 7.54 2.62
N VAL A 7 -1.31 6.34 2.56
CA VAL A 7 -0.71 5.17 1.92
C VAL A 7 -1.79 4.45 1.11
N GLY A 8 -1.64 4.47 -0.21
CA GLY A 8 -2.56 3.82 -1.14
C GLY A 8 -2.07 2.45 -1.58
N PHE A 9 -3.01 1.52 -1.74
CA PHE A 9 -2.79 0.20 -2.31
C PHE A 9 -3.52 0.12 -3.63
N TYR A 10 -2.82 -0.26 -4.70
CA TYR A 10 -3.33 -0.23 -6.07
C TYR A 10 -3.21 -1.59 -6.74
N ASP A 11 -4.28 -2.02 -7.41
CA ASP A 11 -4.27 -3.09 -8.40
C ASP A 11 -4.17 -2.42 -9.79
N ASP A 12 -3.03 -2.59 -10.45
CA ASP A 12 -2.61 -1.74 -11.57
C ASP A 12 -2.72 -0.23 -11.25
N SER A 13 -3.75 0.45 -11.77
CA SER A 13 -4.02 1.88 -11.55
C SER A 13 -5.24 2.14 -10.65
N GLU A 14 -5.94 1.09 -10.21
CA GLU A 14 -7.14 1.20 -9.40
C GLU A 14 -6.78 1.19 -7.91
N LEU A 15 -7.17 2.23 -7.17
CA LEU A 15 -7.01 2.28 -5.72
C LEU A 15 -7.96 1.25 -5.08
N VAL A 16 -7.41 0.19 -4.49
CA VAL A 16 -8.20 -0.87 -3.84
C VAL A 16 -8.54 -0.54 -2.39
N CYS A 17 -7.61 0.09 -1.67
CA CYS A 17 -7.83 0.64 -0.33
C CYS A 17 -6.73 1.62 0.06
N GLU A 18 -6.99 2.41 1.10
CA GLU A 18 -6.09 3.43 1.62
C GLU A 18 -6.05 3.37 3.15
N THR A 19 -4.94 3.81 3.71
CA THR A 19 -4.73 3.98 5.16
C THR A 19 -3.77 5.15 5.40
N GLU A 20 -3.48 5.44 6.66
CA GLU A 20 -2.52 6.47 7.05
C GLU A 20 -1.48 5.90 8.02
N THR A 21 -0.26 6.41 7.98
CA THR A 21 0.74 6.14 9.03
C THR A 21 0.23 6.61 10.40
N THR A 22 0.38 5.82 11.45
CA THR A 22 -0.10 6.20 12.79
C THR A 22 0.92 7.00 13.59
N GLN A 23 2.19 6.98 13.17
CA GLN A 23 3.28 7.70 13.84
C GLN A 23 4.21 8.40 12.85
N ALA A 24 4.95 9.38 13.37
CA ALA A 24 6.03 9.99 12.61
C ALA A 24 7.21 9.02 12.51
N LEU A 25 7.65 8.73 11.29
CA LEU A 25 8.79 7.87 11.00
C LEU A 25 10.08 8.68 10.89
N GLN A 26 11.05 8.40 11.75
CA GLN A 26 12.43 8.89 11.64
C GLN A 26 13.23 8.08 10.60
N PRO A 27 14.38 8.60 10.12
CA PRO A 27 15.25 7.83 9.24
C PRO A 27 15.63 6.47 9.83
N GLY A 28 15.37 5.40 9.07
CA GLY A 28 15.63 4.01 9.48
C GLY A 28 14.50 3.34 10.26
N GLU A 29 13.44 4.07 10.61
CA GLU A 29 12.25 3.49 11.23
C GLU A 29 11.27 2.95 10.19
N CYS A 30 10.48 1.96 10.63
CA CYS A 30 9.41 1.38 9.84
C CYS A 30 8.15 1.27 10.70
N GLU A 31 7.01 1.32 10.05
CA GLU A 31 5.71 1.01 10.63
C GLU A 31 5.01 -0.02 9.73
N THR A 32 4.20 -0.88 10.34
CA THR A 32 3.29 -1.74 9.58
C THR A 32 1.96 -1.02 9.42
N VAL A 33 1.54 -0.83 8.18
CA VAL A 33 0.22 -0.31 7.83
C VAL A 33 -0.59 -1.39 7.13
N SER A 34 -1.91 -1.29 7.22
CA SER A 34 -2.84 -2.24 6.60
C SER A 34 -4.14 -1.55 6.21
N CYS A 35 -4.77 -2.02 5.15
CA CYS A 35 -6.15 -1.70 4.80
C CYS A 35 -6.90 -2.96 4.35
N THR A 36 -8.23 -2.91 4.43
CA THR A 36 -9.08 -4.01 3.98
C THR A 36 -9.37 -3.85 2.49
N TRP A 37 -9.05 -4.86 1.70
CA TRP A 37 -9.52 -4.95 0.32
C TRP A 37 -10.86 -5.71 0.31
N ASP A 38 -11.93 -5.05 -0.14
CA ASP A 38 -13.28 -5.60 -0.10
C ASP A 38 -13.53 -6.68 -1.18
N THR A 39 -12.89 -6.55 -2.34
CA THR A 39 -13.08 -7.45 -3.49
C THR A 39 -11.76 -8.05 -4.02
N PRO A 40 -10.96 -8.71 -3.17
CA PRO A 40 -9.69 -9.29 -3.59
C PRO A 40 -9.92 -10.51 -4.51
N PRO A 41 -8.97 -10.84 -5.40
CA PRO A 41 -8.96 -12.11 -6.09
C PRO A 41 -9.04 -13.27 -5.10
N THR A 42 -9.76 -14.34 -5.44
CA THR A 42 -10.00 -15.46 -4.50
C THR A 42 -9.31 -16.76 -4.87
N THR A 43 -8.49 -16.73 -5.93
CA THR A 43 -7.75 -17.91 -6.40
C THR A 43 -6.36 -17.52 -6.86
N ALA A 44 -5.43 -18.48 -6.79
CA ALA A 44 -4.07 -18.28 -7.32
C ALA A 44 -4.05 -17.99 -8.83
N ALA A 45 -5.03 -18.51 -9.60
CA ALA A 45 -5.14 -18.27 -11.04
C ALA A 45 -5.51 -16.82 -11.39
N THR A 46 -6.08 -16.09 -10.44
CA THR A 46 -6.48 -14.69 -10.56
C THR A 46 -5.62 -13.78 -9.68
N ALA A 47 -4.53 -14.29 -9.11
CA ALA A 47 -3.66 -13.49 -8.25
C ALA A 47 -3.07 -12.31 -9.02
N THR A 48 -2.93 -11.17 -8.35
CA THR A 48 -2.42 -9.91 -8.93
C THR A 48 -1.33 -9.29 -8.07
N ASP A 49 -0.56 -8.37 -8.63
CA ASP A 49 0.46 -7.63 -7.91
C ASP A 49 -0.12 -6.31 -7.40
N ILE A 50 0.12 -5.99 -6.13
CA ILE A 50 -0.35 -4.75 -5.50
C ILE A 50 0.78 -3.76 -5.37
N THR A 51 0.60 -2.58 -5.93
CA THR A 51 1.51 -1.44 -5.75
C THR A 51 1.09 -0.66 -4.52
N VAL A 52 2.01 -0.50 -3.57
CA VAL A 52 1.84 0.32 -2.37
C VAL A 52 2.55 1.64 -2.61
N VAL A 53 1.84 2.75 -2.45
CA VAL A 53 2.38 4.10 -2.65
C VAL A 53 2.22 4.89 -1.36
N ALA A 54 3.33 5.17 -0.69
CA ALA A 54 3.34 6.10 0.44
C ALA A 54 3.20 7.55 -0.08
N ASN A 55 2.53 8.40 0.69
CA ASN A 55 2.25 9.78 0.31
C ASN A 55 1.54 9.88 -1.06
N ASN A 56 0.57 8.98 -1.32
CA ASN A 56 -0.11 8.86 -2.62
C ASN A 56 -0.93 10.11 -3.00
N ASP A 57 -1.33 10.92 -2.03
CA ASP A 57 -1.99 12.21 -2.23
C ASP A 57 -1.00 13.34 -2.56
N ASN A 58 0.31 13.06 -2.55
CA ASN A 58 1.40 14.00 -2.75
C ASN A 58 1.34 15.21 -1.80
N SER A 59 0.81 15.01 -0.58
CA SER A 59 0.71 16.07 0.43
C SER A 59 2.08 16.51 0.99
N LEU A 60 3.08 15.64 0.90
CA LEU A 60 4.47 15.93 1.24
C LEU A 60 5.35 16.01 -0.01
N THR A 61 6.26 16.98 -0.04
CA THR A 61 7.33 17.02 -1.05
C THR A 61 8.37 15.94 -0.75
N GLU A 62 8.61 15.08 -1.73
CA GLU A 62 9.59 14.00 -1.62
C GLU A 62 11.00 14.47 -2.00
N CYS A 63 12.02 13.85 -1.39
CA CYS A 63 13.42 14.16 -1.70
C CYS A 63 13.94 13.40 -2.93
N LYS A 64 13.29 12.28 -3.28
CA LYS A 64 13.66 11.42 -4.40
C LYS A 64 12.39 10.78 -4.95
N ASP A 65 12.01 11.17 -6.15
CA ASP A 65 10.82 10.65 -6.80
C ASP A 65 10.91 9.13 -7.01
N GLY A 66 9.78 8.44 -6.78
CA GLY A 66 9.60 7.02 -7.04
C GLY A 66 10.26 6.08 -6.03
N ASN A 67 10.75 6.58 -4.89
CA ASN A 67 11.20 5.72 -3.78
C ASN A 67 10.11 5.45 -2.73
N ASN A 68 8.90 5.96 -2.97
CA ASN A 68 7.71 5.79 -2.17
C ASN A 68 6.83 4.60 -2.62
N GLU A 69 7.25 3.90 -3.68
CA GLU A 69 6.54 2.76 -4.24
C GLU A 69 7.15 1.41 -3.81
N GLY A 70 6.29 0.41 -3.58
CA GLY A 70 6.69 -0.97 -3.37
C GLY A 70 5.65 -1.94 -3.93
N THR A 71 6.04 -3.18 -4.23
CA THR A 71 5.14 -4.18 -4.84
C THR A 71 4.99 -5.40 -3.94
N ILE A 72 3.75 -5.83 -3.72
CA ILE A 72 3.39 -7.10 -3.10
C ILE A 72 2.90 -8.03 -4.20
N SER A 73 3.65 -9.08 -4.51
CA SER A 73 3.32 -9.94 -5.65
C SER A 73 2.36 -11.08 -5.33
N GLY A 74 1.52 -11.44 -6.30
CA GLY A 74 0.66 -12.63 -6.26
C GLY A 74 -0.37 -12.62 -5.13
N VAL A 75 -0.98 -11.47 -4.87
CA VAL A 75 -2.02 -11.28 -3.85
C VAL A 75 -3.34 -11.92 -4.28
N PHE A 76 -3.86 -12.78 -3.41
CA PHE A 76 -5.23 -13.30 -3.46
C PHE A 76 -5.65 -13.72 -2.05
N CYS A 77 -6.95 -13.69 -1.77
CA CYS A 77 -7.53 -14.23 -0.56
C CYS A 77 -7.93 -15.70 -0.81
N ASP A 78 -7.18 -16.63 -0.23
CA ASP A 78 -7.59 -18.03 -0.23
C ASP A 78 -8.80 -18.19 0.70
N LYS A 79 -9.93 -18.66 0.17
CA LYS A 79 -11.03 -19.11 1.02
C LYS A 79 -10.56 -20.40 1.66
N LEU A 80 -10.20 -20.35 2.94
CA LEU A 80 -9.91 -21.56 3.74
C LEU A 80 -10.99 -22.61 3.44
N ARG A 81 -10.56 -23.69 2.79
CA ARG A 81 -11.39 -24.84 2.45
C ARG A 81 -11.82 -25.62 3.69
#